data_AF-A0A7Y8IZC1-F1
#
_entry.id   AF-A0A7Y8IZC1-F1
#
_cell.length_a   1.000
_cell.length_b   1.000
_cell.length_c   1.000
_cell.angle_alpha   90.00
_cell.angle_beta   90.00
_cell.angle_gamma   90.00
#
_symmetry.space_group_name_H-M   'P 1'
#
loop_
_entity.id
_entity.type
_entity.pdbx_description
1 polymer ?
#
loop_
_entity_poly.entity_id
_entity_poly.type
_entity_poly.pdbx_seq_one_letter_code
_entity_poly.pdbx_strand_id
1 'polypeptide(L)'
;MRKKQVRLTMFMVLVGILFTFGLSYAQTPPTLLVVVRASDDSLWKMICDETACSSFSSFPGLFRYQPTVTWDETAQEWVLVGTASNNTIWMSTFDKNGNFNNDWAPLPGLTPSPAGASAGTPRGVTRTVNCPTQSLQAEINAANPGDVINVTGTCNENITFLHEKQRITIDGGNVATINGPSSSNSTVMVRGANGIVIQNFTITGGARGIQLWRGASATINHNTIQSTGGQGIVVGSSSHGVIKNNTIQNNPGTGIMVEENSQVRIGFDTTSDSTSSPNTIQNNGQNNGGRGILVWKGSTAWIVGNTIASNGSDGIGVMRLSEATISSNTINANAGSGIYVSHNSGITLGEDNPTNFLGYPNYTTSNNTEYGIRCSMGAYVRGHLGSSNQINGNSGQQTISSNCPQDLTTP
;
A
#
# COMPACT_ATOMS: atom_id res chain seq x y z
N MET A 1 -26.03 17.23 65.72
CA MET A 1 -26.57 18.03 64.60
C MET A 1 -27.07 17.06 63.54
N ARG A 2 -28.32 17.28 63.09
CA ARG A 2 -29.22 16.49 62.22
C ARG A 2 -28.57 15.36 61.37
N LYS A 3 -28.86 14.07 61.64
CA LYS A 3 -30.05 13.23 61.30
C LYS A 3 -30.13 12.77 59.82
N LYS A 4 -29.78 11.49 59.56
CA LYS A 4 -30.76 10.44 59.22
C LYS A 4 -30.18 9.03 59.49
N GLN A 5 -30.78 8.34 60.45
CA GLN A 5 -30.73 6.89 60.66
C GLN A 5 -31.73 6.21 59.73
N VAL A 6 -31.48 4.95 59.36
CA VAL A 6 -32.43 3.85 59.63
C VAL A 6 -31.64 2.64 60.13
N ARG A 7 -32.09 2.12 61.28
CA ARG A 7 -31.65 0.91 61.97
C ARG A 7 -32.14 -0.34 61.23
N LEU A 8 -31.38 -1.43 61.31
CA LEU A 8 -31.99 -2.68 61.75
C LEU A 8 -31.07 -3.37 62.76
N THR A 9 -31.49 -3.27 64.03
CA THR A 9 -30.97 -4.04 65.14
C THR A 9 -31.57 -5.44 65.03
N MET A 10 -30.75 -6.50 65.00
CA MET A 10 -31.22 -7.83 65.35
C MET A 10 -30.23 -8.46 66.33
N PHE A 11 -30.79 -8.87 67.46
CA PHE A 11 -30.11 -9.43 68.62
C PHE A 11 -29.42 -10.74 68.28
N MET A 12 -28.21 -10.88 68.83
CA MET A 12 -27.35 -12.05 68.81
C MET A 12 -27.85 -13.08 69.83
N VAL A 13 -28.07 -14.34 69.42
CA VAL A 13 -27.93 -15.52 70.30
C VAL A 13 -27.30 -16.68 69.50
N LEU A 14 -26.19 -17.18 70.06
CA LEU A 14 -25.36 -18.34 69.71
C LEU A 14 -26.08 -19.53 69.07
N VAL A 15 -25.48 -20.11 68.01
CA VAL A 15 -24.83 -21.44 68.02
C VAL A 15 -23.69 -21.40 66.99
N GLY A 16 -22.47 -21.72 67.41
CA GLY A 16 -21.25 -21.52 66.63
C GLY A 16 -21.02 -22.52 65.50
N ILE A 17 -20.31 -22.06 64.46
CA ILE A 17 -19.21 -22.73 63.75
C ILE A 17 -18.44 -21.61 63.02
N LEU A 18 -17.12 -21.61 63.20
CA LEU A 18 -16.14 -20.62 62.72
C LEU A 18 -16.22 -20.46 61.19
N PHE A 19 -16.47 -19.24 60.71
CA PHE A 19 -16.18 -18.84 59.32
C PHE A 19 -14.71 -18.44 59.21
N THR A 20 -13.93 -19.20 58.44
CA THR A 20 -12.67 -18.72 57.87
C THR A 20 -13.00 -17.82 56.67
N PHE A 21 -12.74 -16.52 56.80
CA PHE A 21 -12.67 -15.62 55.65
C PHE A 21 -11.42 -15.99 54.83
N GLY A 22 -11.62 -16.68 53.71
CA GLY A 22 -10.61 -16.77 52.66
C GLY A 22 -10.49 -15.42 51.96
N LEU A 23 -9.44 -14.66 52.29
CA LEU A 23 -8.92 -13.63 51.39
C LEU A 23 -8.47 -14.35 50.12
N SER A 24 -9.28 -14.30 49.06
CA SER A 24 -8.78 -14.57 47.72
C SER A 24 -7.79 -13.46 47.37
N TYR A 25 -6.50 -13.76 47.56
CA TYR A 25 -5.44 -12.99 46.93
C TYR A 25 -5.72 -13.00 45.42
N ALA A 26 -6.07 -11.85 44.87
CA ALA A 26 -5.92 -11.62 43.45
C ALA A 26 -4.42 -11.78 43.15
N GLN A 27 -4.05 -12.85 42.46
CA GLN A 27 -2.68 -13.02 41.96
C GLN A 27 -2.35 -11.77 41.14
N THR A 28 -1.24 -11.12 41.49
CA THR A 28 -0.58 -10.07 40.71
C THR A 28 -0.50 -10.49 39.23
N PRO A 29 -0.71 -9.58 38.27
CA PRO A 29 -0.71 -9.95 36.85
C PRO A 29 0.61 -10.63 36.49
N PRO A 30 0.59 -11.72 35.68
CA PRO A 30 1.82 -12.35 35.25
C PRO A 30 2.65 -11.34 34.47
N THR A 31 3.95 -11.31 34.74
CA THR A 31 4.94 -10.51 34.01
C THR A 31 4.82 -10.79 32.52
N LEU A 32 4.60 -9.76 31.68
CA LEU A 32 4.47 -9.94 30.23
C LEU A 32 5.83 -10.35 29.66
N LEU A 33 5.89 -11.55 29.09
CA LEU A 33 7.08 -12.07 28.42
C LEU A 33 7.01 -11.80 26.92
N VAL A 34 7.99 -11.04 26.40
CA VAL A 34 8.19 -10.81 24.98
C VAL A 34 9.41 -11.60 24.53
N VAL A 35 9.25 -12.46 23.52
CA VAL A 35 10.36 -13.18 22.89
C VAL A 35 10.42 -12.81 21.41
N VAL A 36 11.60 -12.46 20.93
CA VAL A 36 11.87 -12.11 19.55
C VAL A 36 13.04 -12.89 19.00
N ARG A 37 13.08 -13.02 17.69
CA ARG A 37 14.18 -13.62 16.94
C ARG A 37 14.96 -12.52 16.22
N ALA A 38 16.28 -12.54 16.31
CA ALA A 38 17.13 -11.65 15.52
C ALA A 38 17.35 -12.18 14.09
N SER A 39 18.01 -11.39 13.24
CA SER A 39 18.32 -11.78 11.86
C SER A 39 19.28 -12.97 11.75
N ASP A 40 20.07 -13.22 12.80
CA ASP A 40 21.05 -14.31 12.92
C ASP A 40 20.49 -15.57 13.60
N ASP A 41 19.15 -15.69 13.70
CA ASP A 41 18.41 -16.78 14.35
C ASP A 41 18.50 -16.80 15.88
N SER A 42 19.29 -15.91 16.51
CA SER A 42 19.40 -15.84 17.96
C SER A 42 18.11 -15.37 18.63
N LEU A 43 17.85 -15.90 19.83
CA LEU A 43 16.64 -15.60 20.59
C LEU A 43 16.90 -14.60 21.70
N TRP A 44 15.98 -13.65 21.81
CA TRP A 44 16.05 -12.55 22.75
C TRP A 44 14.73 -12.44 23.50
N LYS A 45 14.81 -12.14 24.79
CA LYS A 45 13.65 -11.92 25.64
C LYS A 45 13.69 -10.55 26.30
N MET A 46 12.51 -10.07 26.62
CA MET A 46 12.27 -8.89 27.44
C MET A 46 11.07 -9.19 28.34
N ILE A 47 11.08 -8.62 29.54
CA ILE A 47 10.03 -8.78 30.54
C ILE A 47 9.46 -7.40 30.82
N CYS A 48 8.13 -7.28 30.79
CA CYS A 48 7.42 -6.04 31.06
C CYS A 48 6.42 -6.20 32.21
N ASP A 49 6.24 -5.15 32.98
CA ASP A 49 5.13 -4.96 33.90
C ASP A 49 4.20 -3.85 33.41
N GLU A 50 3.24 -3.40 34.23
CA GLU A 50 2.27 -2.36 33.86
C GLU A 50 2.89 -0.97 33.62
N THR A 51 4.16 -0.77 33.99
CA THR A 51 4.82 0.54 34.03
C THR A 51 6.16 0.60 33.29
N ALA A 52 6.86 -0.52 33.12
CA ALA A 52 8.19 -0.57 32.53
C ALA A 52 8.52 -1.93 31.88
N CYS A 53 9.53 -1.91 31.01
CA CYS A 53 10.12 -3.10 30.40
C CYS A 53 11.62 -3.17 30.69
N SER A 54 12.16 -4.37 30.83
CA SER A 54 13.60 -4.61 30.91
C SER A 54 14.28 -4.45 29.53
N SER A 55 15.62 -4.34 29.53
CA SER A 55 16.37 -4.43 28.27
C SER A 55 16.34 -5.85 27.72
N PHE A 56 16.42 -5.98 26.39
CA PHE A 56 16.53 -7.29 25.75
C PHE A 56 17.78 -8.04 26.24
N SER A 57 17.60 -9.31 26.57
CA SER A 57 18.67 -10.23 26.94
C SER A 57 18.59 -11.49 26.07
N SER A 58 19.74 -11.94 25.57
CA SER A 58 19.82 -13.18 24.80
C SER A 58 19.66 -14.40 25.70
N PHE A 59 19.07 -15.48 25.18
CA PHE A 59 19.01 -16.78 25.85
C PHE A 59 19.32 -17.92 24.87
N PRO A 60 19.75 -19.10 25.36
CA PRO A 60 20.12 -20.23 24.49
C PRO A 60 18.96 -20.73 23.63
N GLY A 61 19.18 -20.78 22.31
CA GLY A 61 18.24 -21.33 21.34
C GLY A 61 18.40 -20.66 19.99
N LEU A 62 18.03 -21.38 18.92
CA LEU A 62 18.03 -20.86 17.55
C LEU A 62 16.73 -21.29 16.88
N PHE A 63 15.90 -20.31 16.53
CA PHE A 63 14.71 -20.57 15.74
C PHE A 63 14.75 -19.88 14.40
N ARG A 64 14.19 -20.58 13.41
CA ARG A 64 14.11 -20.17 12.02
C ARG A 64 13.02 -19.11 11.75
N TYR A 65 11.98 -19.14 12.56
CA TYR A 65 10.84 -18.23 12.45
C TYR A 65 10.62 -17.58 13.81
N GLN A 66 9.82 -16.51 13.81
CA GLN A 66 9.39 -15.87 15.04
C GLN A 66 8.65 -16.91 15.90
N PRO A 67 9.12 -17.21 17.12
CA PRO A 67 8.47 -18.20 17.97
C PRO A 67 7.17 -17.68 18.58
N THR A 68 6.36 -18.62 19.05
CA THR A 68 5.13 -18.35 19.80
C THR A 68 5.38 -18.56 21.28
N VAL A 69 4.87 -17.66 22.11
CA VAL A 69 4.87 -17.77 23.57
C VAL A 69 3.44 -17.83 24.06
N THR A 70 3.14 -18.74 24.98
CA THR A 70 1.83 -18.85 25.64
C THR A 70 2.01 -19.06 27.14
N TRP A 71 1.02 -18.69 27.95
CA TRP A 71 1.01 -18.95 29.38
C TRP A 71 0.34 -20.30 29.68
N ASP A 72 0.95 -21.12 30.54
CA ASP A 72 0.34 -22.32 31.13
C ASP A 72 -0.05 -22.06 32.59
N GLU A 73 -1.35 -21.92 32.84
CA GLU A 73 -1.90 -21.66 34.19
C GLU A 73 -1.65 -22.80 35.18
N THR A 74 -1.55 -24.05 34.71
CA THR A 74 -1.40 -25.22 35.59
C THR A 74 0.04 -25.34 36.07
N ALA A 75 1.00 -25.13 35.16
CA ALA A 75 2.42 -25.16 35.46
C ALA A 75 2.94 -23.85 36.07
N GLN A 76 2.20 -22.74 35.90
CA GLN A 76 2.64 -21.37 36.25
C GLN A 76 3.94 -20.98 35.50
N GLU A 77 4.00 -21.33 34.21
CA GLU A 77 5.14 -21.13 33.33
C GLU A 77 4.73 -20.57 31.97
N TRP A 78 5.63 -19.84 31.33
CA TRP A 78 5.51 -19.48 29.92
C TRP A 78 6.05 -20.60 29.06
N VAL A 79 5.25 -21.09 28.11
CA VAL A 79 5.66 -22.09 27.13
C VAL A 79 6.06 -21.39 25.83
N LEU A 80 7.31 -21.58 25.44
CA LEU A 80 7.86 -21.15 24.16
C LEU A 80 7.86 -22.32 23.20
N VAL A 81 7.27 -22.14 22.03
CA VAL A 81 7.31 -23.12 20.93
C VAL A 81 7.87 -22.45 19.68
N GLY A 82 8.80 -23.13 19.03
CA GLY A 82 9.37 -22.64 17.78
C GLY A 82 9.97 -23.74 16.93
N THR A 83 10.34 -23.36 15.71
CA THR A 83 10.92 -24.26 14.72
C THR A 83 12.40 -24.01 14.61
N ALA A 84 13.21 -25.03 14.90
CA ALA A 84 14.66 -24.98 14.75
C ALA A 84 15.07 -24.93 13.27
N SER A 85 16.34 -24.61 13.01
CA SER A 85 16.90 -24.49 11.66
C SER A 85 16.78 -25.77 10.80
N ASN A 86 16.71 -26.94 11.44
CA ASN A 86 16.52 -28.25 10.82
C ASN A 86 15.04 -28.67 10.66
N ASN A 87 14.09 -27.73 10.79
CA ASN A 87 12.63 -27.96 10.72
C ASN A 87 12.03 -28.86 11.82
N THR A 88 12.80 -29.18 12.86
CA THR A 88 12.26 -29.84 14.05
C THR A 88 11.58 -28.81 14.96
N ILE A 89 10.51 -29.22 15.64
CA ILE A 89 9.76 -28.37 16.55
C ILE A 89 10.31 -28.60 17.96
N TRP A 90 10.58 -27.51 18.67
CA TRP A 90 11.06 -27.56 20.05
C TRP A 90 10.19 -26.69 20.93
N MET A 91 10.05 -27.14 22.17
CA MET A 91 9.50 -26.34 23.25
C MET A 91 10.52 -26.16 24.37
N SER A 92 10.40 -25.07 25.10
CA SER A 92 11.07 -24.83 26.37
C SER A 92 10.22 -23.87 27.19
N THR A 93 10.50 -23.74 28.47
CA THR A 93 9.71 -22.95 29.40
C THR A 93 10.49 -21.78 29.99
N PHE A 94 9.73 -20.78 30.44
CA PHE A 94 10.21 -19.78 31.38
C PHE A 94 9.37 -19.83 32.65
N ASP A 95 10.00 -19.57 33.80
CA ASP A 95 9.24 -19.39 35.05
C ASP A 95 8.29 -18.19 34.95
N LYS A 96 7.39 -18.04 35.94
CA LYS A 96 6.44 -16.92 36.03
C LYS A 96 7.07 -15.51 35.98
N ASN A 97 8.36 -15.40 36.29
CA ASN A 97 9.11 -14.13 36.27
C ASN A 97 9.84 -13.93 34.93
N GLY A 98 9.69 -14.85 33.97
CA GLY A 98 10.34 -14.81 32.66
C GLY A 98 11.80 -15.29 32.68
N ASN A 99 12.26 -16.03 33.71
CA ASN A 99 13.59 -16.66 33.71
C ASN A 99 13.57 -17.93 32.86
N PHE A 100 14.61 -18.12 32.05
CA PHE A 100 14.67 -19.24 31.11
C PHE A 100 15.06 -20.52 31.83
N ASN A 101 14.22 -21.56 31.74
CA ASN A 101 14.44 -22.82 32.46
C ASN A 101 15.45 -23.74 31.76
N ASN A 102 15.78 -23.47 30.49
CA ASN A 102 16.76 -24.23 29.69
C ASN A 102 16.46 -25.73 29.60
N ASP A 103 15.18 -26.04 29.42
CA ASP A 103 14.56 -27.37 29.43
C ASP A 103 14.09 -27.80 28.02
N TRP A 104 14.89 -27.50 27.00
CA TRP A 104 14.57 -27.79 25.60
C TRP A 104 14.12 -29.24 25.39
N ALA A 105 12.88 -29.40 24.92
CA ALA A 105 12.29 -30.68 24.58
C ALA A 105 11.83 -30.69 23.12
N PRO A 106 12.15 -31.74 22.35
CA PRO A 106 11.64 -31.89 20.99
C PRO A 106 10.16 -32.29 21.03
N LEU A 107 9.34 -31.65 20.20
CA LEU A 107 7.95 -32.04 19.99
C LEU A 107 7.84 -32.99 18.78
N PRO A 108 7.05 -34.08 18.85
CA PRO A 108 6.84 -34.97 17.71
C PRO A 108 6.21 -34.24 16.53
N GLY A 109 6.85 -34.36 15.37
CA GLY A 109 6.39 -33.77 14.12
C GLY A 109 7.48 -32.97 13.42
N LEU A 110 7.29 -32.78 12.12
CA LEU A 110 7.99 -31.78 11.34
C LEU A 110 6.93 -30.77 10.91
N THR A 111 7.21 -29.48 10.99
CA THR A 111 6.38 -28.54 10.23
C THR A 111 6.49 -28.96 8.76
N PRO A 112 5.38 -29.12 7.99
CA PRO A 112 5.51 -29.23 6.55
C PRO A 112 6.37 -28.04 6.14
N SER A 113 7.53 -28.32 5.54
CA SER A 113 8.34 -27.23 4.99
C SER A 113 7.35 -26.41 4.16
N PRO A 114 7.19 -25.09 4.39
CA PRO A 114 6.73 -24.28 3.29
C PRO A 114 7.70 -24.66 2.17
N ALA A 115 7.16 -25.12 1.04
CA ALA A 115 7.99 -25.36 -0.13
C ALA A 115 8.81 -24.08 -0.33
N GLY A 116 10.12 -24.12 -0.03
CA GLY A 116 10.99 -22.95 -0.05
C GLY A 116 11.29 -22.28 1.29
N ALA A 117 12.02 -22.96 2.18
CA ALA A 117 13.04 -22.27 2.97
C ALA A 117 14.17 -23.26 3.32
N SER A 118 15.42 -22.97 2.94
CA SER A 118 16.71 -23.70 3.12
C SER A 118 17.40 -24.14 1.83
N ALA A 119 17.07 -23.49 0.72
CA ALA A 119 18.10 -22.65 0.14
C ALA A 119 17.87 -21.25 0.74
N GLY A 120 18.88 -20.37 0.82
CA GLY A 120 18.56 -18.93 0.85
C GLY A 120 17.48 -18.68 -0.20
N THR A 121 16.47 -17.84 0.09
CA THR A 121 15.45 -17.48 -0.92
C THR A 121 16.16 -17.42 -2.26
N PRO A 122 15.87 -18.32 -3.24
CA PRO A 122 16.68 -18.39 -4.44
C PRO A 122 16.80 -16.95 -4.89
N ARG A 123 18.03 -16.42 -4.88
CA ARG A 123 18.25 -15.05 -5.33
C ARG A 123 17.63 -15.07 -6.70
N GLY A 124 16.56 -14.28 -6.87
CA GLY A 124 15.77 -14.30 -8.08
C GLY A 124 16.71 -14.35 -9.26
N VAL A 125 16.56 -15.36 -10.10
CA VAL A 125 17.54 -15.52 -11.17
C VAL A 125 17.25 -14.45 -12.20
N THR A 126 18.32 -13.84 -12.71
CA THR A 126 18.19 -12.94 -13.85
C THR A 126 18.14 -13.79 -15.12
N ARG A 127 17.03 -13.69 -15.84
CA ARG A 127 16.82 -14.29 -17.16
C ARG A 127 16.85 -13.20 -18.21
N THR A 128 17.19 -13.57 -19.44
CA THR A 128 17.17 -12.64 -20.58
C THR A 128 16.24 -13.17 -21.66
N VAL A 129 15.45 -12.27 -22.26
CA VAL A 129 14.49 -12.58 -23.32
C VAL A 129 14.74 -11.65 -24.50
N ASN A 130 14.94 -12.24 -25.68
CA ASN A 130 15.02 -11.55 -26.95
C ASN A 130 13.71 -11.75 -27.72
N CYS A 131 12.80 -10.78 -27.58
CA CYS A 131 11.43 -10.88 -28.08
C CYS A 131 11.22 -11.07 -29.59
N PRO A 132 12.15 -10.69 -30.49
CA PRO A 132 12.09 -11.08 -31.90
C PRO A 132 12.03 -12.60 -32.15
N THR A 133 12.55 -13.41 -31.22
CA THR A 133 12.65 -14.87 -31.38
C THR A 133 12.08 -15.66 -30.20
N GLN A 134 11.77 -15.01 -29.08
CA GLN A 134 11.33 -15.63 -27.84
C GLN A 134 10.05 -14.96 -27.34
N SER A 135 9.25 -15.70 -26.57
CA SER A 135 8.05 -15.16 -25.91
C SER A 135 8.38 -14.71 -24.49
N LEU A 136 8.06 -13.46 -24.18
CA LEU A 136 8.11 -12.94 -22.83
C LEU A 136 7.05 -13.60 -21.95
N GLN A 137 5.87 -13.92 -22.49
CA GLN A 137 4.83 -14.63 -21.72
C GLN A 137 5.30 -16.02 -21.27
N ALA A 138 6.01 -16.76 -22.13
CA ALA A 138 6.55 -18.07 -21.76
C ALA A 138 7.54 -17.96 -20.58
N GLU A 139 8.37 -16.93 -20.56
CA GLU A 139 9.35 -16.69 -19.51
C GLU A 139 8.68 -16.25 -18.20
N ILE A 140 7.63 -15.43 -18.27
CA ILE A 140 6.79 -15.09 -17.12
C ILE A 140 6.11 -16.36 -16.56
N ASN A 141 5.62 -17.25 -17.43
CA ASN A 141 5.02 -18.52 -17.02
C ASN A 141 6.03 -19.43 -16.30
N ALA A 142 7.31 -19.39 -16.68
CA ALA A 142 8.38 -20.16 -16.04
C ALA A 142 9.07 -19.42 -14.86
N ALA A 143 8.75 -18.16 -14.62
CA ALA A 143 9.39 -17.35 -13.59
C ALA A 143 8.95 -17.74 -12.19
N ASN A 144 9.91 -17.72 -11.27
CA ASN A 144 9.73 -17.96 -9.84
C ASN A 144 9.74 -16.65 -9.06
N PRO A 145 9.19 -16.64 -7.83
CA PRO A 145 9.21 -15.44 -7.00
C PRO A 145 10.62 -14.92 -6.70
N GLY A 146 10.87 -13.67 -7.09
CA GLY A 146 12.14 -12.97 -7.01
C GLY A 146 12.80 -12.75 -8.37
N ASP A 147 12.46 -13.56 -9.38
CA ASP A 147 13.12 -13.54 -10.69
C ASP A 147 13.03 -12.17 -11.37
N VAL A 148 14.11 -11.83 -12.07
CA VAL A 148 14.22 -10.63 -12.90
C VAL A 148 14.34 -11.09 -14.34
N ILE A 149 13.46 -10.61 -15.21
CA ILE A 149 13.47 -10.92 -16.63
C ILE A 149 13.88 -9.66 -17.38
N ASN A 150 15.13 -9.64 -17.87
CA ASN A 150 15.65 -8.59 -18.72
C ASN A 150 15.16 -8.84 -20.15
N VAL A 151 14.52 -7.85 -20.75
CA VAL A 151 13.85 -7.97 -22.04
C VAL A 151 14.55 -7.08 -23.06
N THR A 152 14.67 -7.58 -24.28
CA THR A 152 15.23 -6.86 -25.42
C THR A 152 14.35 -7.03 -26.66
N GLY A 153 14.38 -6.03 -27.54
CA GLY A 153 13.59 -6.02 -28.78
C GLY A 153 12.09 -5.79 -28.55
N THR A 154 11.28 -6.12 -29.56
CA THR A 154 9.82 -5.89 -29.54
C THR A 154 9.07 -7.19 -29.30
N CYS A 155 8.36 -7.28 -28.19
CA CYS A 155 7.45 -8.37 -27.85
C CYS A 155 6.08 -8.06 -28.46
N ASN A 156 5.70 -8.79 -29.53
CA ASN A 156 4.41 -8.64 -30.18
C ASN A 156 3.39 -9.64 -29.61
N GLU A 157 3.05 -9.44 -28.34
CA GLU A 157 2.15 -10.29 -27.57
C GLU A 157 1.46 -9.49 -26.46
N ASN A 158 0.30 -9.98 -26.01
CA ASN A 158 -0.34 -9.45 -24.80
C ASN A 158 0.18 -10.25 -23.59
N ILE A 159 0.66 -9.54 -22.57
CA ILE A 159 1.27 -10.14 -21.37
C ILE A 159 0.23 -10.24 -20.24
N THR A 160 0.21 -11.37 -19.54
CA THR A 160 -0.63 -11.61 -18.36
C THR A 160 0.17 -12.25 -17.23
N PHE A 161 0.16 -11.59 -16.08
CA PHE A 161 0.53 -12.16 -14.79
C PHE A 161 -0.74 -12.67 -14.11
N LEU A 162 -0.87 -13.99 -13.99
CA LEU A 162 -1.99 -14.62 -13.29
C LEU A 162 -1.74 -14.68 -11.77
N HIS A 163 -2.79 -14.94 -11.00
CA HIS A 163 -2.82 -14.87 -9.54
C HIS A 163 -1.75 -15.68 -8.79
N GLU A 164 -1.22 -16.73 -9.41
CA GLU A 164 -0.12 -17.55 -8.90
C GLU A 164 1.25 -16.84 -8.97
N LYS A 165 1.37 -15.76 -9.74
CA LYS A 165 2.62 -15.03 -9.94
C LYS A 165 2.85 -14.02 -8.83
N GLN A 166 4.06 -14.03 -8.29
CA GLN A 166 4.45 -13.16 -7.19
C GLN A 166 5.90 -12.71 -7.31
N ARG A 167 6.21 -11.48 -6.90
CA ARG A 167 7.58 -10.93 -6.78
C ARG A 167 8.43 -11.07 -8.06
N ILE A 168 7.85 -10.93 -9.24
CA ILE A 168 8.57 -10.99 -10.51
C ILE A 168 8.82 -9.57 -11.02
N THR A 169 10.04 -9.32 -11.48
CA THR A 169 10.39 -8.08 -12.18
C THR A 169 10.56 -8.36 -13.67
N ILE A 170 9.90 -7.58 -14.52
CA ILE A 170 10.24 -7.47 -15.94
C ILE A 170 10.90 -6.11 -16.16
N ASP A 171 12.04 -6.11 -16.85
CA ASP A 171 12.85 -4.91 -17.11
C ASP A 171 13.19 -4.81 -18.59
N GLY A 172 12.72 -3.74 -19.25
CA GLY A 172 12.95 -3.49 -20.66
C GLY A 172 14.26 -2.78 -20.99
N GLY A 173 15.03 -2.36 -19.98
CA GLY A 173 16.31 -1.68 -20.15
C GLY A 173 16.25 -0.40 -21.00
N ASN A 174 15.09 0.23 -21.14
CA ASN A 174 14.80 1.37 -22.01
C ASN A 174 14.96 1.11 -23.51
N VAL A 175 15.09 -0.16 -23.90
CA VAL A 175 15.28 -0.59 -25.28
C VAL A 175 14.18 -1.54 -25.76
N ALA A 176 13.45 -2.17 -24.84
CA ALA A 176 12.39 -3.10 -25.18
C ALA A 176 11.03 -2.42 -25.36
N THR A 177 10.25 -2.98 -26.28
CA THR A 177 8.86 -2.59 -26.50
C THR A 177 7.94 -3.78 -26.27
N ILE A 178 6.84 -3.59 -25.53
CA ILE A 178 5.73 -4.55 -25.51
C ILE A 178 4.60 -3.95 -26.34
N ASN A 179 4.28 -4.60 -27.45
CA ASN A 179 3.19 -4.22 -28.34
C ASN A 179 2.07 -5.27 -28.25
N GLY A 180 0.93 -4.89 -27.68
CA GLY A 180 -0.23 -5.78 -27.53
C GLY A 180 -1.06 -5.83 -28.82
N PRO A 181 -1.02 -6.92 -29.62
CA PRO A 181 -1.73 -6.96 -30.90
C PRO A 181 -3.26 -7.07 -30.75
N SER A 182 -3.77 -7.63 -29.64
CA SER A 182 -5.20 -7.75 -29.40
C SER A 182 -5.79 -6.44 -28.88
N SER A 183 -6.68 -5.82 -29.65
CA SER A 183 -7.41 -4.61 -29.24
C SER A 183 -8.49 -4.86 -28.17
N SER A 184 -8.73 -6.12 -27.79
CA SER A 184 -9.69 -6.49 -26.74
C SER A 184 -9.02 -6.71 -25.38
N ASN A 185 -7.71 -6.95 -25.37
CA ASN A 185 -6.94 -7.25 -24.16
C ASN A 185 -5.98 -6.10 -23.84
N SER A 186 -5.65 -5.92 -22.57
CA SER A 186 -4.59 -5.00 -22.17
C SER A 186 -3.24 -5.51 -22.69
N THR A 187 -2.31 -4.60 -23.01
CA THR A 187 -0.94 -4.98 -23.41
C THR A 187 -0.22 -5.70 -22.29
N VAL A 188 -0.36 -5.21 -21.05
CA VAL A 188 0.07 -5.91 -19.84
C VAL A 188 -1.10 -6.00 -18.84
N MET A 189 -1.48 -7.21 -18.46
CA MET A 189 -2.49 -7.49 -17.46
C MET A 189 -1.83 -8.12 -16.23
N VAL A 190 -2.11 -7.58 -15.04
CA VAL A 190 -1.72 -8.17 -13.75
C VAL A 190 -3.02 -8.51 -13.03
N ARG A 191 -3.32 -9.80 -12.92
CA ARG A 191 -4.61 -10.31 -12.43
C ARG A 191 -4.41 -11.13 -11.16
N GLY A 192 -4.66 -10.51 -10.00
CA GLY A 192 -4.47 -11.12 -8.68
C GLY A 192 -3.02 -11.45 -8.31
N ALA A 193 -2.06 -11.14 -9.16
CA ALA A 193 -0.63 -11.31 -8.90
C ALA A 193 -0.12 -10.21 -7.95
N ASN A 194 0.91 -10.51 -7.15
CA ASN A 194 1.39 -9.62 -6.09
C ASN A 194 2.89 -9.28 -6.23
N GLY A 195 3.26 -8.03 -5.97
CA GLY A 195 4.65 -7.60 -5.97
C GLY A 195 5.29 -7.67 -7.36
N ILE A 196 4.51 -7.46 -8.41
CA ILE A 196 5.02 -7.42 -9.79
C ILE A 196 5.71 -6.06 -10.03
N VAL A 197 6.86 -6.06 -10.67
CA VAL A 197 7.54 -4.83 -11.09
C VAL A 197 7.61 -4.81 -12.61
N ILE A 198 7.09 -3.74 -13.22
CA ILE A 198 7.11 -3.51 -14.66
C ILE A 198 7.91 -2.24 -14.90
N GLN A 199 9.09 -2.35 -15.51
CA GLN A 199 9.96 -1.18 -15.66
C GLN A 199 10.73 -1.07 -16.97
N ASN A 200 11.06 0.18 -17.34
CA ASN A 200 11.93 0.53 -18.46
C ASN A 200 11.45 0.03 -19.84
N PHE A 201 10.13 -0.02 -20.07
CA PHE A 201 9.54 -0.40 -21.36
C PHE A 201 8.96 0.78 -22.12
N THR A 202 8.94 0.66 -23.45
CA THR A 202 7.86 1.29 -24.25
C THR A 202 6.68 0.30 -24.34
N ILE A 203 5.46 0.73 -24.03
CA ILE A 203 4.25 -0.12 -24.02
C ILE A 203 3.21 0.51 -24.94
N THR A 204 2.77 -0.25 -25.96
CA THR A 204 1.85 0.19 -27.01
C THR A 204 0.78 -0.85 -27.33
N GLY A 205 -0.22 -0.47 -28.12
CA GLY A 205 -1.29 -1.38 -28.53
C GLY A 205 -2.24 -1.75 -27.38
N GLY A 206 -2.95 -2.86 -27.53
CA GLY A 206 -3.92 -3.33 -26.55
C GLY A 206 -5.17 -2.45 -26.42
N ALA A 207 -6.19 -2.93 -25.71
CA ALA A 207 -7.31 -2.09 -25.25
C ALA A 207 -6.86 -1.02 -24.24
N ARG A 208 -5.86 -1.37 -23.42
CA ARG A 208 -5.26 -0.56 -22.36
C ARG A 208 -3.76 -0.88 -22.32
N GLY A 209 -2.94 0.05 -21.85
CA GLY A 209 -1.49 -0.19 -21.73
C GLY A 209 -1.19 -1.20 -20.63
N ILE A 210 -1.42 -0.82 -19.38
CA ILE A 210 -1.25 -1.69 -18.20
C ILE A 210 -2.57 -1.76 -17.42
N GLN A 211 -2.99 -2.95 -17.02
CA GLN A 211 -4.16 -3.14 -16.16
C GLN A 211 -3.83 -4.00 -14.94
N LEU A 212 -4.06 -3.45 -13.75
CA LEU A 212 -4.08 -4.15 -12.46
C LEU A 212 -5.52 -4.52 -12.12
N TRP A 213 -5.79 -5.79 -11.85
CA TRP A 213 -7.16 -6.29 -11.69
C TRP A 213 -7.25 -7.40 -10.64
N ARG A 214 -8.41 -7.49 -9.96
CA ARG A 214 -8.76 -8.54 -8.98
C ARG A 214 -7.72 -8.69 -7.85
N GLY A 215 -7.48 -7.62 -7.10
CA GLY A 215 -6.57 -7.67 -5.95
C GLY A 215 -5.09 -7.71 -6.33
N ALA A 216 -4.74 -7.28 -7.54
CA ALA A 216 -3.35 -7.26 -7.98
C ALA A 216 -2.53 -6.18 -7.24
N SER A 217 -1.22 -6.39 -7.14
CA SER A 217 -0.27 -5.40 -6.62
C SER A 217 0.94 -5.30 -7.52
N ALA A 218 1.25 -4.09 -8.01
CA ALA A 218 2.44 -3.86 -8.82
C ALA A 218 3.07 -2.48 -8.64
N THR A 219 4.37 -2.42 -8.93
CA THR A 219 5.11 -1.19 -9.18
C THR A 219 5.29 -1.00 -10.69
N ILE A 220 4.82 0.13 -11.20
CA ILE A 220 4.95 0.55 -12.59
C ILE A 220 5.96 1.70 -12.60
N ASN A 221 7.18 1.43 -13.06
CA ASN A 221 8.31 2.34 -12.92
C ASN A 221 8.99 2.64 -14.26
N HIS A 222 9.19 3.91 -14.60
CA HIS A 222 10.03 4.28 -15.74
C HIS A 222 9.58 3.66 -17.09
N ASN A 223 8.27 3.62 -17.35
CA ASN A 223 7.74 3.15 -18.64
C ASN A 223 7.25 4.34 -19.48
N THR A 224 7.36 4.21 -20.80
CA THR A 224 6.64 5.06 -21.76
C THR A 224 5.41 4.31 -22.25
N ILE A 225 4.22 4.76 -21.87
CA ILE A 225 2.93 4.11 -22.18
C ILE A 225 2.17 5.01 -23.15
N GLN A 226 2.03 4.57 -24.39
CA GLN A 226 1.46 5.40 -25.45
C GLN A 226 0.76 4.60 -26.54
N SER A 227 -0.10 5.28 -27.30
CA SER A 227 -0.76 4.69 -28.48
C SER A 227 -1.47 3.37 -28.16
N THR A 228 -2.15 3.31 -27.01
CA THR A 228 -3.06 2.21 -26.68
C THR A 228 -4.40 2.40 -27.39
N GLY A 229 -5.28 1.39 -27.33
CA GLY A 229 -6.66 1.50 -27.81
C GLY A 229 -7.60 2.27 -26.87
N GLY A 230 -7.14 2.65 -25.67
CA GLY A 230 -7.99 3.20 -24.62
C GLY A 230 -7.18 3.92 -23.55
N GLN A 231 -7.27 3.45 -22.30
CA GLN A 231 -6.54 4.05 -21.18
C GLN A 231 -5.05 3.68 -21.20
N GLY A 232 -4.21 4.52 -20.59
CA GLY A 232 -2.79 4.21 -20.36
C GLY A 232 -2.64 3.13 -19.28
N ILE A 233 -2.95 3.48 -18.04
CA ILE A 233 -2.92 2.58 -16.88
C ILE A 233 -4.31 2.50 -16.25
N VAL A 234 -4.74 1.28 -15.90
CA VAL A 234 -5.96 1.05 -15.12
C VAL A 234 -5.62 0.24 -13.87
N VAL A 235 -6.06 0.71 -12.70
CA VAL A 235 -5.97 -0.01 -11.43
C VAL A 235 -7.39 -0.22 -10.91
N GLY A 236 -7.87 -1.46 -10.97
CA GLY A 236 -9.27 -1.78 -10.74
C GLY A 236 -9.49 -3.01 -9.86
N SER A 237 -10.72 -3.18 -9.38
CA SER A 237 -11.17 -4.31 -8.56
C SER A 237 -10.26 -4.59 -7.36
N SER A 238 -10.22 -3.63 -6.41
CA SER A 238 -9.47 -3.73 -5.15
C SER A 238 -7.96 -3.96 -5.31
N SER A 239 -7.38 -3.42 -6.37
CA SER A 239 -5.94 -3.55 -6.65
C SER A 239 -5.12 -2.40 -6.05
N HIS A 240 -3.82 -2.62 -5.93
CA HIS A 240 -2.86 -1.68 -5.37
C HIS A 240 -1.76 -1.36 -6.38
N GLY A 241 -1.32 -0.11 -6.43
CA GLY A 241 -0.29 0.31 -7.38
C GLY A 241 0.64 1.39 -6.87
N VAL A 242 1.92 1.28 -7.23
CA VAL A 242 2.90 2.37 -7.16
C VAL A 242 3.26 2.75 -8.59
N ILE A 243 2.92 3.97 -9.00
CA ILE A 243 3.11 4.47 -10.37
C ILE A 243 4.11 5.63 -10.30
N LYS A 244 5.33 5.43 -10.79
CA LYS A 244 6.41 6.42 -10.66
C LYS A 244 7.32 6.48 -11.89
N ASN A 245 7.92 7.65 -12.15
CA ASN A 245 8.85 7.88 -13.26
C ASN A 245 8.31 7.57 -14.68
N ASN A 246 6.99 7.41 -14.87
CA ASN A 246 6.44 7.03 -16.17
C ASN A 246 6.15 8.25 -17.05
N THR A 247 6.21 8.05 -18.36
CA THR A 247 5.63 8.95 -19.37
C THR A 247 4.36 8.28 -19.92
N ILE A 248 3.20 8.86 -19.69
CA ILE A 248 1.90 8.32 -20.10
C ILE A 248 1.25 9.31 -21.03
N GLN A 249 1.25 9.00 -22.33
CA GLN A 249 0.89 9.99 -23.33
C GLN A 249 0.21 9.45 -24.57
N ASN A 250 -0.53 10.32 -25.27
CA ASN A 250 -1.14 10.01 -26.57
C ASN A 250 -2.03 8.75 -26.53
N ASN A 251 -2.65 8.46 -25.39
CA ASN A 251 -3.63 7.41 -25.26
C ASN A 251 -5.03 7.99 -25.51
N PRO A 252 -5.91 7.31 -26.26
CA PRO A 252 -7.21 7.87 -26.63
C PRO A 252 -8.17 8.01 -25.44
N GLY A 253 -7.93 7.31 -24.32
CA GLY A 253 -8.70 7.43 -23.08
C GLY A 253 -7.98 8.21 -21.98
N THR A 254 -8.36 7.95 -20.72
CA THR A 254 -7.70 8.50 -19.53
C THR A 254 -6.24 8.01 -19.42
N GLY A 255 -5.32 8.88 -18.99
CA GLY A 255 -3.92 8.50 -18.74
C GLY A 255 -3.82 7.43 -17.65
N ILE A 256 -4.22 7.76 -16.42
CA ILE A 256 -4.31 6.82 -15.28
C ILE A 256 -5.73 6.77 -14.75
N MET A 257 -6.33 5.60 -14.67
CA MET A 257 -7.65 5.38 -14.07
C MET A 257 -7.55 4.44 -12.86
N VAL A 258 -8.07 4.87 -11.72
CA VAL A 258 -8.14 4.10 -10.47
C VAL A 258 -9.62 3.89 -10.18
N GLU A 259 -10.08 2.64 -10.12
CA GLU A 259 -11.49 2.33 -9.94
C GLU A 259 -11.77 1.14 -9.01
N GLU A 260 -13.03 1.04 -8.56
CA GLU A 260 -13.56 -0.12 -7.85
C GLU A 260 -12.78 -0.46 -6.57
N ASN A 261 -12.75 0.50 -5.64
CA ASN A 261 -12.09 0.38 -4.33
C ASN A 261 -10.59 0.06 -4.40
N SER A 262 -9.91 0.57 -5.43
CA SER A 262 -8.47 0.40 -5.61
C SER A 262 -7.69 1.55 -4.96
N GLN A 263 -6.40 1.32 -4.68
CA GLN A 263 -5.56 2.26 -3.94
C GLN A 263 -4.22 2.45 -4.66
N VAL A 264 -3.79 3.70 -4.88
CA VAL A 264 -2.53 3.96 -5.57
C VAL A 264 -1.70 5.09 -4.97
N ARG A 265 -0.38 4.97 -5.12
CA ARG A 265 0.56 6.08 -4.99
C ARG A 265 1.07 6.46 -6.38
N ILE A 266 1.00 7.74 -6.72
CA ILE A 266 1.37 8.28 -8.03
C ILE A 266 2.42 9.37 -7.82
N GLY A 267 3.64 9.10 -8.27
CA GLY A 267 4.75 10.05 -8.30
C GLY A 267 5.75 9.91 -7.15
N PHE A 268 5.69 8.83 -6.37
CA PHE A 268 6.64 8.48 -5.31
C PHE A 268 6.47 7.01 -4.91
N ASP A 269 7.45 6.44 -4.22
CA ASP A 269 7.41 5.05 -3.77
C ASP A 269 6.91 4.94 -2.33
N THR A 270 7.59 5.65 -1.43
CA THR A 270 7.35 5.60 0.01
C THR A 270 7.31 7.00 0.62
N THR A 271 6.68 7.13 1.79
CA THR A 271 6.66 8.41 2.53
C THR A 271 8.01 8.78 3.14
N SER A 272 8.95 7.84 3.18
CA SER A 272 10.33 8.06 3.63
C SER A 272 11.27 8.52 2.52
N ASP A 273 10.79 8.62 1.27
CA ASP A 273 11.60 9.12 0.17
C ASP A 273 12.01 10.58 0.46
N SER A 274 13.18 10.99 -0.02
CA SER A 274 13.64 12.38 0.12
C SER A 274 13.12 13.30 -0.99
N THR A 275 12.71 12.71 -2.12
CA THR A 275 12.23 13.43 -3.31
C THR A 275 11.13 12.63 -4.01
N SER A 276 10.24 13.33 -4.71
CA SER A 276 9.27 12.69 -5.62
C SER A 276 9.95 11.95 -6.77
N SER A 277 9.28 10.93 -7.30
CA SER A 277 9.59 10.18 -8.53
C SER A 277 8.53 10.48 -9.60
N PRO A 278 8.57 11.69 -10.21
CA PRO A 278 7.46 12.28 -10.93
C PRO A 278 7.03 11.48 -12.16
N ASN A 279 5.73 11.41 -12.44
CA ASN A 279 5.23 10.98 -13.75
C ASN A 279 4.93 12.19 -14.65
N THR A 280 5.06 12.00 -15.95
CA THR A 280 4.57 12.92 -16.99
C THR A 280 3.32 12.34 -17.64
N ILE A 281 2.17 12.99 -17.48
CA ILE A 281 0.86 12.50 -17.92
C ILE A 281 0.25 13.55 -18.86
N GLN A 282 0.33 13.32 -20.17
CA GLN A 282 0.02 14.36 -21.13
C GLN A 282 -0.63 13.89 -22.43
N ASN A 283 -1.38 14.77 -23.09
CA ASN A 283 -1.98 14.48 -24.40
C ASN A 283 -2.86 13.23 -24.44
N ASN A 284 -3.40 12.81 -23.29
CA ASN A 284 -4.34 11.69 -23.25
C ASN A 284 -5.75 12.21 -23.48
N GLY A 285 -6.60 11.42 -24.13
CA GLY A 285 -8.01 11.71 -24.25
C GLY A 285 -8.40 12.83 -25.21
N GLN A 286 -7.48 13.34 -26.04
CA GLN A 286 -7.65 14.55 -26.87
C GLN A 286 -8.94 14.59 -27.71
N ASN A 287 -9.48 13.44 -28.11
CA ASN A 287 -10.74 13.35 -28.89
C ASN A 287 -11.90 12.65 -28.16
N ASN A 288 -11.67 12.17 -26.94
CA ASN A 288 -12.66 11.36 -26.21
C ASN A 288 -12.93 11.88 -24.80
N GLY A 289 -12.47 13.10 -24.47
CA GLY A 289 -12.66 13.68 -23.14
C GLY A 289 -11.97 12.90 -22.02
N GLY A 290 -10.84 12.26 -22.32
CA GLY A 290 -10.06 11.53 -21.31
C GLY A 290 -9.35 12.49 -20.36
N ARG A 291 -9.34 12.15 -19.06
CA ARG A 291 -8.62 12.90 -18.02
C ARG A 291 -7.16 12.51 -17.97
N GLY A 292 -6.32 13.34 -17.35
CA GLY A 292 -4.96 12.93 -17.00
C GLY A 292 -4.99 11.77 -16.00
N ILE A 293 -5.58 12.01 -14.83
CA ILE A 293 -5.81 11.03 -13.77
C ILE A 293 -7.30 11.02 -13.39
N LEU A 294 -7.89 9.84 -13.22
CA LEU A 294 -9.25 9.67 -12.71
C LEU A 294 -9.26 8.70 -11.53
N VAL A 295 -9.72 9.14 -10.37
CA VAL A 295 -9.99 8.31 -9.18
C VAL A 295 -11.51 8.16 -9.05
N TRP A 296 -11.99 6.91 -9.10
CA TRP A 296 -13.41 6.63 -9.31
C TRP A 296 -13.93 5.46 -8.47
N LYS A 297 -15.24 5.46 -8.16
CA LYS A 297 -15.98 4.34 -7.53
C LYS A 297 -15.31 3.83 -6.24
N GLY A 298 -15.26 4.65 -5.20
CA GLY A 298 -14.76 4.21 -3.88
C GLY A 298 -13.23 4.09 -3.78
N SER A 299 -12.49 4.62 -4.75
CA SER A 299 -11.03 4.43 -4.82
C SER A 299 -10.28 5.53 -4.09
N THR A 300 -9.02 5.26 -3.73
CA THR A 300 -8.14 6.22 -3.08
C THR A 300 -6.83 6.42 -3.83
N ALA A 301 -6.30 7.65 -3.83
CA ALA A 301 -5.02 7.95 -4.45
C ALA A 301 -4.22 9.00 -3.68
N TRP A 302 -2.90 8.81 -3.64
CA TRP A 302 -1.93 9.86 -3.30
C TRP A 302 -1.21 10.29 -4.57
N ILE A 303 -1.41 11.53 -4.98
CA ILE A 303 -0.95 12.08 -6.25
C ILE A 303 0.02 13.21 -5.93
N VAL A 304 1.32 12.91 -6.04
CA VAL A 304 2.38 13.81 -5.58
C VAL A 304 3.44 14.05 -6.64
N GLY A 305 3.79 15.30 -6.90
CA GLY A 305 4.99 15.63 -7.67
C GLY A 305 4.89 15.43 -9.19
N ASN A 306 3.69 15.23 -9.75
CA ASN A 306 3.53 14.87 -11.16
C ASN A 306 3.37 16.09 -12.06
N THR A 307 3.72 15.92 -13.35
CA THR A 307 3.34 16.87 -14.41
C THR A 307 2.14 16.32 -15.17
N ILE A 308 1.02 17.04 -15.15
CA ILE A 308 -0.26 16.61 -15.72
C ILE A 308 -0.74 17.69 -16.68
N ALA A 309 -0.60 17.47 -17.98
CA ALA A 309 -0.78 18.56 -18.93
C ALA A 309 -1.49 18.18 -20.23
N SER A 310 -2.25 19.12 -20.80
CA SER A 310 -2.82 18.97 -22.14
C SER A 310 -3.62 17.68 -22.30
N ASN A 311 -4.38 17.26 -21.30
CA ASN A 311 -5.31 16.13 -21.43
C ASN A 311 -6.67 16.63 -21.94
N GLY A 312 -7.43 15.76 -22.61
CA GLY A 312 -8.67 16.11 -23.31
C GLY A 312 -9.87 16.44 -22.41
N SER A 313 -9.70 16.40 -21.09
CA SER A 313 -10.69 16.84 -20.09
C SER A 313 -9.96 17.40 -18.87
N ASP A 314 -10.45 17.16 -17.66
CA ASP A 314 -9.81 17.61 -16.42
C ASP A 314 -8.40 16.98 -16.25
N GLY A 315 -7.48 17.71 -15.62
CA GLY A 315 -6.17 17.17 -15.27
C GLY A 315 -6.29 16.00 -14.29
N ILE A 316 -6.95 16.23 -13.16
CA ILE A 316 -7.28 15.21 -12.16
C ILE A 316 -8.79 15.23 -11.88
N GLY A 317 -9.45 14.09 -12.01
CA GLY A 317 -10.85 13.89 -11.59
C GLY A 317 -10.95 12.96 -10.38
N VAL A 318 -11.72 13.33 -9.36
CA VAL A 318 -12.00 12.49 -8.17
C VAL A 318 -13.50 12.39 -7.96
N MET A 319 -14.08 11.20 -8.19
CA MET A 319 -15.53 11.07 -8.37
C MET A 319 -16.11 9.79 -7.78
N ARG A 320 -17.41 9.86 -7.43
CA ARG A 320 -18.22 8.75 -6.90
C ARG A 320 -17.60 8.08 -5.67
N LEU A 321 -17.73 8.76 -4.53
CA LEU A 321 -17.29 8.27 -3.23
C LEU A 321 -15.77 8.00 -3.15
N SER A 322 -14.98 8.71 -3.95
CA SER A 322 -13.53 8.52 -3.99
C SER A 322 -12.80 9.56 -3.15
N GLU A 323 -11.56 9.28 -2.78
CA GLU A 323 -10.74 10.16 -1.96
C GLU A 323 -9.35 10.34 -2.58
N ALA A 324 -8.79 11.54 -2.52
CA ALA A 324 -7.41 11.75 -2.94
C ALA A 324 -6.66 12.79 -2.12
N THR A 325 -5.38 12.54 -1.89
CA THR A 325 -4.42 13.58 -1.49
C THR A 325 -3.67 14.03 -2.73
N ILE A 326 -3.67 15.33 -3.00
CA ILE A 326 -3.14 15.91 -4.22
C ILE A 326 -2.20 17.05 -3.84
N SER A 327 -0.90 16.91 -4.09
CA SER A 327 0.11 17.89 -3.69
C SER A 327 1.30 17.91 -4.64
N SER A 328 2.01 19.03 -4.69
CA SER A 328 3.28 19.20 -5.41
C SER A 328 3.17 18.94 -6.92
N ASN A 329 1.97 18.94 -7.50
CA ASN A 329 1.79 18.67 -8.91
C ASN A 329 1.81 19.96 -9.73
N THR A 330 2.31 19.86 -10.95
CA THR A 330 2.18 20.87 -11.99
C THR A 330 1.05 20.46 -12.94
N ILE A 331 -0.07 21.20 -12.95
CA ILE A 331 -1.31 20.78 -13.64
C ILE A 331 -1.72 21.80 -14.69
N ASN A 332 -1.29 21.64 -15.94
CA ASN A 332 -1.34 22.72 -16.93
C ASN A 332 -2.20 22.43 -18.17
N ALA A 333 -2.83 23.46 -18.71
CA ALA A 333 -3.40 23.44 -20.07
C ALA A 333 -4.32 22.25 -20.37
N ASN A 334 -4.98 21.67 -19.36
CA ASN A 334 -5.95 20.61 -19.59
C ASN A 334 -7.24 21.22 -20.19
N ALA A 335 -7.93 20.47 -21.04
CA ALA A 335 -9.11 20.96 -21.75
C ALA A 335 -10.32 21.21 -20.82
N GLY A 336 -10.30 20.65 -19.61
CA GLY A 336 -11.26 20.89 -18.53
C GLY A 336 -10.68 21.73 -17.40
N SER A 337 -11.06 21.40 -16.17
CA SER A 337 -10.49 22.00 -14.96
C SER A 337 -9.16 21.35 -14.58
N GLY A 338 -8.31 22.01 -13.79
CA GLY A 338 -7.09 21.40 -13.25
C GLY A 338 -7.42 20.20 -12.38
N ILE A 339 -8.24 20.42 -11.36
CA ILE A 339 -8.79 19.39 -10.47
C ILE A 339 -10.31 19.49 -10.48
N TYR A 340 -11.00 18.37 -10.68
CA TYR A 340 -12.45 18.28 -10.56
C TYR A 340 -12.86 17.20 -9.55
N VAL A 341 -13.58 17.58 -8.51
CA VAL A 341 -14.13 16.66 -7.50
C VAL A 341 -15.67 16.69 -7.51
N SER A 342 -16.29 15.51 -7.46
CA SER A 342 -17.76 15.40 -7.49
C SER A 342 -18.33 14.12 -6.88
N HIS A 343 -19.66 14.08 -6.74
CA HIS A 343 -20.43 12.89 -6.33
C HIS A 343 -19.95 12.33 -4.98
N ASN A 344 -20.07 13.14 -3.93
CA ASN A 344 -19.70 12.77 -2.56
C ASN A 344 -18.25 12.26 -2.43
N SER A 345 -17.35 12.83 -3.21
CA SER A 345 -15.91 12.52 -3.14
C SER A 345 -15.16 13.61 -2.39
N GLY A 346 -14.02 13.26 -1.83
CA GLY A 346 -13.17 14.19 -1.10
C GLY A 346 -11.80 14.35 -1.72
N ILE A 347 -11.25 15.56 -1.55
CA ILE A 347 -9.83 15.79 -1.80
C ILE A 347 -9.19 16.56 -0.65
N THR A 348 -7.94 16.20 -0.37
CA THR A 348 -7.04 16.95 0.51
C THR A 348 -5.90 17.51 -0.33
N LEU A 349 -5.78 18.83 -0.37
CA LEU A 349 -4.68 19.53 -1.01
C LEU A 349 -3.48 19.60 -0.05
N GLY A 350 -2.37 20.19 -0.49
CA GLY A 350 -1.13 20.30 0.27
C GLY A 350 -1.28 20.91 1.68
N GLU A 351 -0.17 21.03 2.38
CA GLU A 351 -0.09 21.44 3.78
C GLU A 351 0.38 22.89 3.93
N ASP A 352 0.05 23.50 5.07
CA ASP A 352 0.61 24.78 5.46
C ASP A 352 2.08 24.57 5.89
N ASN A 353 3.02 25.29 5.26
CA ASN A 353 4.47 25.18 5.52
C ASN A 353 5.04 23.74 5.41
N PRO A 354 4.98 23.14 4.21
CA PRO A 354 5.42 21.78 3.98
C PRO A 354 6.92 21.60 4.31
N THR A 355 7.24 20.54 5.03
CA THR A 355 8.63 20.18 5.38
C THR A 355 9.25 19.19 4.40
N ASN A 356 8.45 18.63 3.49
CA ASN A 356 8.88 17.66 2.50
C ASN A 356 8.01 17.72 1.22
N PHE A 357 8.40 16.93 0.22
CA PHE A 357 7.77 16.93 -1.10
C PHE A 357 6.30 16.45 -1.12
N LEU A 358 5.79 15.82 -0.05
CA LEU A 358 4.41 15.34 0.03
C LEU A 358 3.41 16.47 0.31
N GLY A 359 3.87 17.63 0.79
CA GLY A 359 2.98 18.68 1.28
C GLY A 359 2.92 19.94 0.42
N TYR A 360 3.75 20.12 -0.62
CA TYR A 360 3.73 21.39 -1.36
C TYR A 360 2.39 21.63 -2.09
N PRO A 361 1.96 22.88 -2.27
CA PRO A 361 0.77 23.20 -3.06
C PRO A 361 0.89 22.73 -4.51
N ASN A 362 -0.26 22.48 -5.14
CA ASN A 362 -0.32 22.27 -6.58
C ASN A 362 -0.33 23.61 -7.31
N TYR A 363 0.31 23.66 -8.47
CA TYR A 363 0.44 24.90 -9.22
C TYR A 363 0.18 24.75 -10.71
N THR A 364 -0.09 25.89 -11.33
CA THR A 364 -0.12 26.04 -12.77
C THR A 364 0.94 27.04 -13.24
N THR A 365 1.54 26.75 -14.38
CA THR A 365 2.33 27.71 -15.18
C THR A 365 1.60 28.09 -16.47
N SER A 366 0.64 27.28 -16.89
CA SER A 366 -0.33 27.59 -17.93
C SER A 366 -1.70 27.16 -17.45
N ASN A 367 -2.65 28.10 -17.50
CA ASN A 367 -4.01 27.86 -17.03
C ASN A 367 -4.65 26.65 -17.70
N ASN A 368 -5.45 25.93 -16.91
CA ASN A 368 -6.41 24.96 -17.44
C ASN A 368 -7.56 25.70 -18.13
N THR A 369 -8.30 25.04 -19.01
CA THR A 369 -9.32 25.71 -19.84
C THR A 369 -10.49 26.22 -19.02
N GLU A 370 -10.95 25.45 -18.03
CA GLU A 370 -12.02 25.86 -17.12
C GLU A 370 -11.45 26.52 -15.86
N TYR A 371 -11.60 25.89 -14.69
CA TYR A 371 -11.12 26.41 -13.41
C TYR A 371 -9.86 25.69 -12.96
N GLY A 372 -9.11 26.27 -12.02
CA GLY A 372 -8.06 25.53 -11.31
C GLY A 372 -8.67 24.36 -10.54
N ILE A 373 -9.68 24.63 -9.72
CA ILE A 373 -10.43 23.65 -8.93
C ILE A 373 -11.93 23.78 -9.19
N ARG A 374 -12.58 22.66 -9.51
CA ARG A 374 -14.04 22.56 -9.59
C ARG A 374 -14.53 21.57 -8.54
N CYS A 375 -15.51 21.97 -7.74
CA CYS A 375 -16.18 21.09 -6.79
C CYS A 375 -17.70 21.11 -6.93
N SER A 376 -18.34 19.94 -6.93
CA SER A 376 -19.79 19.82 -7.11
C SER A 376 -20.42 18.58 -6.47
N MET A 377 -21.75 18.50 -6.43
CA MET A 377 -22.51 17.27 -6.17
C MET A 377 -22.14 16.56 -4.85
N GLY A 378 -22.15 17.31 -3.74
CA GLY A 378 -21.93 16.74 -2.41
C GLY A 378 -20.47 16.39 -2.09
N ALA A 379 -19.54 16.67 -3.01
CA ALA A 379 -18.11 16.52 -2.75
C ALA A 379 -17.59 17.52 -1.71
N TYR A 380 -16.34 17.38 -1.28
CA TYR A 380 -15.68 18.36 -0.44
C TYR A 380 -14.22 18.58 -0.85
N VAL A 381 -13.69 19.76 -0.51
CA VAL A 381 -12.30 20.14 -0.77
C VAL A 381 -11.71 20.71 0.52
N ARG A 382 -10.51 20.28 0.90
CA ARG A 382 -9.78 20.87 2.04
C ARG A 382 -8.29 20.98 1.78
N GLY A 383 -7.57 21.75 2.60
CA GLY A 383 -6.12 21.89 2.57
C GLY A 383 -5.65 23.21 1.94
N HIS A 384 -4.37 23.28 1.59
CA HIS A 384 -3.73 24.54 1.25
C HIS A 384 -3.64 24.80 -0.26
N LEU A 385 -4.00 26.02 -0.70
CA LEU A 385 -3.94 26.45 -2.10
C LEU A 385 -2.58 27.06 -2.51
N GLY A 386 -1.71 27.37 -1.55
CA GLY A 386 -0.43 28.03 -1.79
C GLY A 386 -0.54 29.54 -2.03
N SER A 387 0.58 30.26 -1.84
CA SER A 387 0.67 31.73 -1.96
C SER A 387 1.16 32.26 -3.29
N SER A 388 1.91 31.44 -4.03
CA SER A 388 2.51 31.78 -5.31
C SER A 388 2.28 30.64 -6.28
N ASN A 389 2.07 30.98 -7.57
CA ASN A 389 1.76 30.03 -8.62
C ASN A 389 0.58 29.12 -8.24
N GLN A 390 -0.58 29.68 -7.93
CA GLN A 390 -1.74 28.85 -7.56
C GLN A 390 -2.19 27.98 -8.74
N ILE A 391 -2.91 26.90 -8.45
CA ILE A 391 -3.64 26.17 -9.47
C ILE A 391 -4.75 27.04 -10.04
N ASN A 392 -4.68 27.35 -11.33
CA ASN A 392 -5.59 28.25 -12.02
C ASN A 392 -6.17 27.65 -13.30
N GLY A 393 -7.27 28.26 -13.74
CA GLY A 393 -7.87 28.06 -15.04
C GLY A 393 -8.34 29.38 -15.63
N ASN A 394 -8.67 29.40 -16.94
CA ASN A 394 -9.08 30.62 -17.64
C ASN A 394 -10.42 31.19 -17.13
N SER A 395 -11.27 30.34 -16.55
CA SER A 395 -12.52 30.75 -15.89
C SER A 395 -12.32 31.18 -14.43
N GLY A 396 -11.11 31.03 -13.89
CA GLY A 396 -10.75 31.44 -12.53
C GLY A 396 -10.03 30.34 -11.73
N GLN A 397 -9.63 30.69 -10.51
CA GLN A 397 -8.95 29.76 -9.62
C GLN A 397 -9.86 28.60 -9.19
N GLN A 398 -11.11 28.90 -8.81
CA GLN A 398 -12.03 27.90 -8.30
C GLN A 398 -13.50 28.18 -8.62
N THR A 399 -14.29 27.10 -8.72
CA THR A 399 -15.75 27.13 -8.64
C THR A 399 -16.24 26.03 -7.71
N ILE A 400 -16.88 26.41 -6.62
CA ILE A 400 -17.33 25.49 -5.55
C ILE A 400 -18.83 25.67 -5.40
N SER A 401 -19.59 24.61 -5.68
CA SER A 401 -21.05 24.65 -5.53
C SER A 401 -21.46 24.76 -4.05
N SER A 402 -22.66 25.28 -3.79
CA SER A 402 -23.19 25.43 -2.42
C SER A 402 -23.29 24.11 -1.64
N ASN A 403 -23.42 22.99 -2.34
CA ASN A 403 -23.41 21.65 -1.75
C ASN A 403 -22.01 20.99 -1.76
N CYS A 404 -20.94 21.78 -1.90
CA CYS A 404 -19.57 21.32 -1.68
C CYS A 404 -18.94 22.07 -0.50
N PRO A 405 -18.87 21.46 0.69
CA PRO A 405 -18.13 22.03 1.80
C PRO A 405 -16.66 22.24 1.43
N GLN A 406 -16.12 23.37 1.85
CA GLN A 406 -14.70 23.69 1.69
C GLN A 406 -14.06 24.10 3.00
N ASP A 407 -12.83 23.64 3.20
CA ASP A 407 -11.92 24.07 4.27
C ASP A 407 -10.55 24.36 3.65
N LEU A 408 -10.52 25.44 2.87
CA LEU A 408 -9.36 25.84 2.09
C LEU A 408 -8.63 26.98 2.80
N THR A 409 -7.34 26.77 3.08
CA THR A 409 -6.47 27.83 3.59
C THR A 409 -5.83 28.57 2.43
N THR A 410 -5.96 29.89 2.45
CA THR A 410 -5.14 30.81 1.64
C THR A 410 -4.02 31.36 2.52
N PRO A 411 -2.95 31.94 1.94
CA PRO A 411 -1.87 32.56 2.71
C PRO A 411 -2.34 33.69 3.62
#